data_AF-A0A521AQG4-F1
#
_entry.id   AF-A0A521AQG4-F1
#
_cell.length_a   1.000
_cell.length_b   1.000
_cell.length_c   1.000
_cell.angle_alpha   90.00
_cell.angle_beta   90.00
_cell.angle_gamma   90.00
#
_symmetry.space_group_name_H-M   'P 1'
#
loop_
_entity.id
_entity.type
_entity.pdbx_description
1 polymer ?
#
loop_
_entity_poly.entity_id
_entity_poly.type
_entity_poly.pdbx_seq_one_letter_code
_entity_poly.pdbx_strand_id
1 'polypeptide(L)'
;MGVQRILWWISLILFVGLVVVGTFFLTATIASYPEAAAFVVGFLGFWLFANRLIFNYGEIANSAKSLIEGEKLDKENLLNRVAKNSNAAKLQKLEELSTAALLSMWYSALEPFKYAYYLGYFLVLLIAILFDLNIISSLVFAPISEALALGASIPTLIVWGLQLLSGYYLSEAIVKAVKEETEEKTSSKEA
;
A
#
# COMPACT_ATOMS: atom_id res chain seq x y z
N MET A 1 -15.53 20.88 -42.97
CA MET A 1 -15.19 20.43 -41.59
C MET A 1 -14.04 19.45 -41.69
N GLY A 2 -12.95 19.64 -40.94
CA GLY A 2 -11.77 18.78 -41.04
C GLY A 2 -11.99 17.38 -40.47
N VAL A 3 -11.42 16.37 -41.13
CA VAL A 3 -11.52 14.93 -40.76
C VAL A 3 -11.16 14.67 -39.30
N GLN A 4 -10.19 15.39 -38.74
CA GLN A 4 -9.79 15.31 -37.33
C GLN A 4 -10.92 15.68 -36.36
N ARG A 5 -11.75 16.67 -36.70
CA ARG A 5 -12.88 17.09 -35.86
C ARG A 5 -13.97 16.02 -35.83
N ILE A 6 -14.18 15.33 -36.95
CA ILE A 6 -15.15 14.22 -37.07
C ILE A 6 -14.67 13.02 -36.25
N LEU A 7 -13.39 12.65 -36.36
CA LEU A 7 -12.80 11.55 -35.57
C LEU A 7 -12.85 11.82 -34.06
N TRP A 8 -12.63 13.07 -33.64
CA TRP A 8 -12.75 13.47 -32.23
C TRP A 8 -14.16 13.28 -31.69
N TRP A 9 -15.19 13.70 -32.44
CA TRP A 9 -16.58 13.49 -32.06
C TRP A 9 -16.97 12.01 -32.04
N ILE A 10 -16.50 11.21 -32.99
CA ILE A 10 -16.73 9.75 -32.98
C ILE A 10 -16.09 9.11 -31.74
N SER A 11 -14.86 9.47 -31.41
CA SER A 11 -14.18 8.97 -30.21
C SER A 11 -14.91 9.38 -28.92
N LEU A 12 -15.36 10.62 -28.83
CA LEU A 12 -16.15 11.12 -27.71
C LEU A 12 -17.47 10.34 -27.55
N ILE A 13 -18.19 10.14 -28.66
CA ILE A 13 -19.47 9.40 -28.67
C ILE A 13 -19.25 7.94 -28.26
N LEU A 14 -18.19 7.30 -28.75
CA LEU A 14 -17.83 5.93 -28.35
C LEU A 14 -17.45 5.86 -26.87
N PHE A 15 -16.69 6.82 -26.36
CA PHE A 15 -16.34 6.87 -24.94
C PHE A 15 -17.57 7.09 -24.05
N VAL A 16 -18.42 8.07 -24.38
CA VAL A 16 -19.67 8.32 -23.64
C VAL A 16 -20.60 7.11 -23.73
N GLY A 17 -20.73 6.49 -24.91
CA GLY A 17 -21.50 5.26 -25.10
C GLY A 17 -20.96 4.12 -24.25
N LEU A 18 -19.64 3.95 -24.17
CA LEU A 18 -19.00 2.93 -23.31
C LEU A 18 -19.22 3.22 -21.83
N VAL A 19 -19.16 4.49 -21.41
CA VAL A 19 -19.45 4.89 -20.02
C VAL A 19 -20.91 4.63 -19.66
N VAL A 20 -21.86 4.96 -20.55
CA VAL A 20 -23.30 4.77 -20.32
C VAL A 20 -23.68 3.29 -20.33
N VAL A 21 -23.19 2.52 -21.30
CA VAL A 21 -23.40 1.07 -21.34
C VAL A 21 -22.72 0.41 -20.14
N GLY A 22 -21.51 0.85 -19.81
CA GLY A 22 -20.75 0.39 -18.65
C GLY A 22 -21.51 0.63 -17.35
N THR A 23 -22.02 1.84 -17.10
CA THR A 23 -22.79 2.14 -15.89
C THR A 23 -24.12 1.39 -15.85
N PHE A 24 -24.83 1.25 -16.98
CA PHE A 24 -26.10 0.54 -17.04
C PHE A 24 -25.93 -0.96 -16.77
N PHE A 25 -24.93 -1.60 -17.39
CA PHE A 25 -24.56 -2.98 -17.11
C PHE A 25 -24.08 -3.14 -15.67
N LEU A 26 -23.26 -2.21 -15.15
CA LEU A 26 -22.82 -2.25 -13.77
C LEU A 26 -24.03 -2.24 -12.82
N THR A 27 -25.00 -1.35 -13.03
CA THR A 27 -26.22 -1.28 -12.21
C THR A 27 -27.09 -2.52 -12.32
N ALA A 28 -27.21 -3.09 -13.52
CA ALA A 28 -27.98 -4.32 -13.73
C ALA A 28 -27.29 -5.54 -13.08
N THR A 29 -25.96 -5.62 -13.15
CA THR A 29 -25.16 -6.66 -12.50
C THR A 29 -25.20 -6.52 -10.98
N ILE A 30 -25.11 -5.29 -10.44
CA ILE A 30 -25.28 -5.01 -9.00
C ILE A 30 -26.68 -5.45 -8.53
N ALA A 31 -27.72 -5.16 -9.30
CA ALA A 31 -29.09 -5.55 -8.93
C ALA A 31 -29.32 -7.08 -9.00
N SER A 32 -28.60 -7.79 -9.87
CA SER A 32 -28.77 -9.23 -10.08
C SER A 32 -27.88 -10.10 -9.19
N TYR A 33 -26.70 -9.58 -8.81
CA TYR A 33 -25.69 -10.26 -7.99
C TYR A 33 -25.06 -9.29 -6.98
N PRO A 34 -25.83 -8.83 -5.98
CA PRO A 34 -25.40 -7.78 -5.06
C PRO A 34 -24.19 -8.19 -4.22
N GLU A 35 -24.05 -9.47 -3.85
CA GLU A 35 -22.91 -9.97 -3.08
C GLU A 35 -21.63 -9.96 -3.93
N ALA A 36 -21.71 -10.44 -5.18
CA ALA A 36 -20.55 -10.43 -6.08
C ALA A 36 -20.09 -9.01 -6.39
N ALA A 37 -21.02 -8.08 -6.57
CA ALA A 37 -20.70 -6.67 -6.74
C ALA A 37 -20.06 -6.08 -5.47
N ALA A 38 -20.60 -6.37 -4.29
CA ALA A 38 -20.04 -5.93 -3.02
C ALA A 38 -18.62 -6.47 -2.80
N PHE A 39 -18.38 -7.73 -3.12
CA PHE A 39 -17.04 -8.33 -3.13
C PHE A 39 -16.08 -7.56 -4.03
N VAL A 40 -16.47 -7.30 -5.28
CA VAL A 40 -15.62 -6.56 -6.23
C VAL A 40 -15.36 -5.12 -5.77
N VAL A 41 -16.37 -4.46 -5.19
CA VAL A 41 -16.23 -3.11 -4.61
C VAL A 41 -15.27 -3.14 -3.42
N GLY A 42 -15.37 -4.13 -2.54
CA GLY A 42 -14.46 -4.30 -1.42
C GLY A 42 -13.03 -4.55 -1.90
N PHE A 43 -12.87 -5.44 -2.87
CA PHE A 43 -11.58 -5.75 -3.46
C PHE A 43 -10.95 -4.53 -4.13
N LEU A 44 -11.61 -3.92 -5.12
CA LEU A 44 -11.06 -2.79 -5.87
C LEU A 44 -10.91 -1.54 -5.01
N GLY A 45 -11.88 -1.27 -4.14
CA GLY A 45 -11.83 -0.16 -3.20
C GLY A 45 -10.58 -0.23 -2.33
N PHE A 46 -10.37 -1.36 -1.66
CA PHE A 46 -9.18 -1.54 -0.84
C PHE A 46 -7.91 -1.65 -1.67
N TRP A 47 -7.95 -2.24 -2.87
CA TRP A 47 -6.79 -2.31 -3.75
C TRP A 47 -6.24 -0.92 -4.10
N LEU A 48 -7.11 0.06 -4.37
CA LEU A 48 -6.71 1.43 -4.66
C LEU A 48 -5.95 2.09 -3.50
N PHE A 49 -6.41 1.87 -2.26
CA PHE A 49 -5.73 2.39 -1.07
C PHE A 49 -4.48 1.58 -0.70
N ALA A 50 -4.53 0.26 -0.91
CA ALA A 50 -3.43 -0.67 -0.63
C ALA A 50 -2.24 -0.43 -1.55
N ASN A 51 -2.46 0.03 -2.78
CA ASN A 51 -1.45 0.24 -3.81
C ASN A 51 -0.19 0.94 -3.26
N ARG A 52 -0.38 2.07 -2.56
CA ARG A 52 0.74 2.82 -1.94
C ARG A 52 1.51 1.97 -0.92
N LEU A 53 0.82 1.24 -0.05
CA LEU A 53 1.43 0.42 0.98
C LEU A 53 2.15 -0.80 0.39
N ILE A 54 1.53 -1.49 -0.57
CA ILE A 54 2.09 -2.68 -1.24
C ILE A 54 3.44 -2.33 -1.88
N PHE A 55 3.50 -1.31 -2.71
CA PHE A 55 4.75 -0.96 -3.39
C PHE A 55 5.81 -0.45 -2.43
N ASN A 56 5.46 0.42 -1.47
CA ASN A 56 6.48 0.95 -0.55
C ASN A 56 7.01 -0.13 0.41
N TYR A 57 6.15 -0.98 0.98
CA TYR A 57 6.63 -2.09 1.82
C TYR A 57 7.44 -3.10 0.99
N GLY A 58 7.05 -3.40 -0.24
CA GLY A 58 7.83 -4.25 -1.14
C GLY A 58 9.21 -3.67 -1.46
N GLU A 59 9.30 -2.38 -1.79
CA GLU A 59 10.56 -1.70 -2.05
C GLU A 59 11.46 -1.65 -0.80
N ILE A 60 10.89 -1.39 0.38
CA ILE A 60 11.64 -1.40 1.64
C ILE A 60 12.18 -2.81 1.95
N ALA A 61 11.35 -3.84 1.79
CA ALA A 61 11.77 -5.22 2.01
C ALA A 61 12.94 -5.61 1.10
N ASN A 62 12.84 -5.30 -0.20
CA ASN A 62 13.91 -5.56 -1.16
C ASN A 62 15.18 -4.77 -0.84
N SER A 63 15.05 -3.49 -0.52
CA SER A 63 16.20 -2.65 -0.18
C SER A 63 16.90 -3.13 1.10
N ALA A 64 16.14 -3.47 2.14
CA ALA A 64 16.68 -4.00 3.37
C ALA A 64 17.40 -5.35 3.14
N LYS A 65 16.82 -6.22 2.31
CA LYS A 65 17.45 -7.49 1.90
C LYS A 65 18.76 -7.25 1.15
N SER A 66 18.80 -6.35 0.17
CA SER A 66 20.03 -5.98 -0.53
C SER A 66 21.12 -5.46 0.43
N LEU A 67 20.74 -4.70 1.47
CA LEU A 67 21.69 -4.27 2.51
C LEU A 67 22.27 -5.46 3.29
N ILE A 68 21.42 -6.44 3.64
CA ILE A 68 21.85 -7.66 4.33
C ILE A 68 22.80 -8.47 3.44
N GLU A 69 22.55 -8.52 2.13
CA GLU A 69 23.40 -9.21 1.16
C GLU A 69 24.71 -8.45 0.83
N GLY A 70 24.89 -7.24 1.38
CA GLY A 70 26.11 -6.44 1.23
C GLY A 70 26.15 -5.62 -0.06
N GLU A 71 25.02 -5.47 -0.75
CA GLU A 71 24.91 -4.65 -1.94
C GLU A 71 24.94 -3.15 -1.58
N LYS A 72 25.60 -2.35 -2.42
CA LYS A 72 25.62 -0.89 -2.24
C LYS A 72 24.30 -0.31 -2.72
N LEU A 73 23.45 0.08 -1.76
CA LEU A 73 22.25 0.84 -2.04
C LEU A 73 22.58 2.28 -2.43
N ASP A 74 21.79 2.83 -3.33
CA ASP A 74 21.85 4.24 -3.70
C ASP A 74 21.24 5.11 -2.58
N LYS A 75 22.12 5.69 -1.77
CA LYS A 75 21.76 6.56 -0.64
C LYS A 75 21.04 7.83 -1.10
N GLU A 76 21.33 8.34 -2.29
CA GLU A 76 20.69 9.56 -2.83
C GLU A 76 19.22 9.29 -3.16
N ASN A 77 18.93 8.13 -3.76
CA ASN A 77 17.57 7.70 -4.02
C ASN A 77 16.77 7.49 -2.71
N LEU A 78 17.38 6.91 -1.67
CA LEU A 78 16.73 6.76 -0.36
C LEU A 78 16.47 8.11 0.32
N LEU A 79 17.41 9.06 0.24
CA LEU A 79 17.22 10.41 0.77
C LEU A 79 16.03 11.11 0.12
N ASN A 80 15.84 10.94 -1.20
CA ASN A 80 14.70 11.49 -1.92
C ASN A 80 13.36 10.84 -1.55
N ARG A 81 13.35 9.60 -1.05
CA ARG A 81 12.14 8.91 -0.55
C ARG A 81 11.72 9.39 0.84
N VAL A 82 12.69 9.78 1.68
CA VAL A 82 12.46 10.19 3.07
C VAL A 82 12.26 11.71 3.19
N ALA A 83 12.98 12.50 2.39
CA ALA A 83 12.91 13.94 2.44
C ALA A 83 11.79 14.48 1.53
N LYS A 84 10.97 15.41 2.05
CA LYS A 84 10.00 16.14 1.22
C LYS A 84 10.70 16.92 0.09
N ASN A 85 11.87 17.52 0.37
CA ASN A 85 12.71 18.29 -0.56
C ASN A 85 14.20 18.22 -0.12
N SER A 86 15.18 18.38 -1.03
CA SER A 86 16.63 18.31 -0.72
C SER A 86 17.11 19.29 0.37
N ASN A 87 16.50 20.47 0.48
CA ASN A 87 16.84 21.42 1.57
C ASN A 87 16.37 20.93 2.96
N ALA A 88 15.28 20.17 3.03
CA ALA A 88 14.82 19.57 4.28
C ALA A 88 15.73 18.41 4.71
N ALA A 89 16.30 17.66 3.76
CA ALA A 89 17.26 16.60 4.03
C ALA A 89 18.55 17.12 4.70
N LYS A 90 19.08 18.24 4.17
CA LYS A 90 20.25 18.92 4.75
C LYS A 90 19.96 19.55 6.11
N LEU A 91 18.81 20.21 6.27
CA LEU A 91 18.40 20.82 7.54
C LEU A 91 18.18 19.79 8.66
N GLN A 92 17.76 18.57 8.30
CA GLN A 92 17.56 17.47 9.24
C GLN A 92 18.80 16.56 9.39
N LYS A 93 19.93 16.90 8.77
CA LYS A 93 21.17 16.10 8.78
C LYS A 93 20.97 14.65 8.32
N LEU A 94 20.01 14.39 7.44
CA LEU A 94 19.70 13.03 6.97
C LEU A 94 20.85 12.43 6.15
N GLU A 95 21.70 13.27 5.55
CA GLU A 95 22.91 12.86 4.83
C GLU A 95 23.91 12.14 5.74
N GLU A 96 23.91 12.44 7.04
CA GLU A 96 24.79 11.82 8.05
C GLU A 96 24.26 10.45 8.53
N LEU A 97 22.98 10.12 8.24
CA LEU A 97 22.37 8.88 8.69
C LEU A 97 22.86 7.66 7.88
N SER A 98 22.87 6.50 8.52
CA SER A 98 23.11 5.22 7.83
C SER A 98 21.96 4.89 6.87
N THR A 99 22.23 4.08 5.84
CA THR A 99 21.20 3.59 4.91
C THR A 99 20.10 2.82 5.63
N ALA A 100 20.45 2.04 6.66
CA ALA A 100 19.48 1.37 7.53
C ALA A 100 18.57 2.35 8.29
N ALA A 101 19.12 3.46 8.80
CA ALA A 101 18.34 4.50 9.45
C ALA A 101 17.40 5.21 8.47
N LEU A 102 17.85 5.50 7.25
CA LEU A 102 17.01 6.06 6.18
C LEU A 102 15.85 5.12 5.79
N LEU A 103 16.13 3.82 5.66
CA LEU A 103 15.08 2.81 5.41
C LEU A 103 14.07 2.74 6.55
N SER A 104 14.54 2.86 7.80
CA SER A 104 13.67 2.89 8.98
C SER A 104 12.76 4.13 8.97
N MET A 105 13.31 5.30 8.63
CA MET A 105 12.50 6.51 8.48
C MET A 105 11.46 6.39 7.36
N TRP A 106 11.82 5.79 6.23
CA TRP A 106 10.87 5.53 5.14
C TRP A 106 9.75 4.58 5.59
N TYR A 107 10.10 3.50 6.30
CA TYR A 107 9.12 2.58 6.88
C TYR A 107 8.17 3.30 7.85
N SER A 108 8.69 4.14 8.75
CA SER A 108 7.88 4.94 9.66
C SER A 108 6.99 5.97 8.94
N ALA A 109 7.43 6.52 7.80
CA ALA A 109 6.62 7.45 7.01
C ALA A 109 5.34 6.80 6.44
N LEU A 110 5.26 5.47 6.40
CA LEU A 110 4.06 4.73 5.98
C LEU A 110 3.02 4.57 7.08
N GLU A 111 3.35 4.87 8.35
CA GLU A 111 2.46 4.65 9.48
C GLU A 111 1.09 5.34 9.35
N PRO A 112 0.98 6.63 8.95
CA PRO A 112 -0.33 7.25 8.81
C PRO A 112 -1.22 6.54 7.77
N PHE A 113 -0.61 6.08 6.67
CA PHE A 113 -1.32 5.36 5.61
C PHE A 113 -1.73 3.96 6.07
N LYS A 114 -0.84 3.27 6.78
CA LYS A 114 -1.10 1.98 7.43
C LYS A 114 -2.30 2.07 8.37
N TYR A 115 -2.33 3.06 9.26
CA TYR A 115 -3.42 3.24 10.21
C TYR A 115 -4.73 3.59 9.52
N ALA A 116 -4.72 4.51 8.55
CA ALA A 116 -5.93 4.84 7.79
C ALA A 116 -6.48 3.62 7.01
N TYR A 117 -5.59 2.85 6.38
CA TYR A 117 -5.95 1.65 5.63
C TYR A 117 -6.59 0.59 6.52
N TYR A 118 -5.92 0.20 7.62
CA TYR A 118 -6.46 -0.81 8.52
C TYR A 118 -7.70 -0.32 9.27
N LEU A 119 -7.79 0.96 9.62
CA LEU A 119 -9.02 1.52 10.18
C LEU A 119 -10.19 1.32 9.22
N GLY A 120 -10.02 1.64 7.94
CA GLY A 120 -11.02 1.37 6.91
C GLY A 120 -11.42 -0.11 6.87
N TYR A 121 -10.44 -1.01 6.87
CA TYR A 121 -10.69 -2.45 6.85
C TYR A 121 -11.46 -2.92 8.09
N PHE A 122 -11.02 -2.51 9.27
CA PHE A 122 -11.65 -2.88 10.53
C PHE A 122 -13.07 -2.33 10.65
N LEU A 123 -13.37 -1.16 10.09
CA LEU A 123 -14.74 -0.65 10.03
C LEU A 123 -15.65 -1.54 9.17
N VAL A 124 -15.17 -1.94 7.99
CA VAL A 124 -15.92 -2.86 7.11
C VAL A 124 -16.11 -4.22 7.77
N LEU A 125 -15.05 -4.77 8.36
CA LEU A 125 -15.09 -6.04 9.08
C LEU A 125 -16.03 -5.97 10.29
N LEU A 126 -15.97 -4.88 11.05
CA LEU A 126 -16.85 -4.67 12.20
C LEU A 126 -18.31 -4.65 11.77
N ILE A 127 -18.65 -3.94 10.69
CA ILE A 127 -20.01 -3.91 10.16
C ILE A 127 -20.47 -5.34 9.79
N ALA A 128 -19.64 -6.11 9.10
CA ALA A 128 -19.95 -7.50 8.77
C ALA A 128 -20.21 -8.34 10.03
N ILE A 129 -19.35 -8.23 11.05
CA ILE A 129 -19.51 -8.94 12.34
C ILE A 129 -20.80 -8.51 13.06
N LEU A 130 -21.16 -7.22 13.05
CA LEU A 130 -22.38 -6.75 13.70
C LEU A 130 -23.65 -7.33 13.05
N PHE A 131 -23.63 -7.54 11.73
CA PHE A 131 -24.71 -8.24 11.03
C PHE A 131 -24.70 -9.74 11.33
N ASP A 132 -23.54 -10.40 11.29
CA ASP A 132 -23.40 -11.83 11.54
C ASP A 132 -23.83 -12.22 12.97
N LEU A 133 -23.48 -11.40 13.96
CA LEU A 133 -23.89 -11.56 15.36
C LEU A 133 -25.34 -11.12 15.64
N ASN A 134 -26.10 -10.71 14.62
CA ASN A 134 -27.47 -10.20 14.73
C ASN A 134 -27.63 -8.99 15.69
N ILE A 135 -26.56 -8.22 15.92
CA ILE A 135 -26.62 -6.97 16.68
C ILE A 135 -27.38 -5.91 15.86
N ILE A 136 -27.15 -5.89 14.54
CA ILE A 136 -27.95 -5.15 13.57
C ILE A 136 -28.68 -6.19 12.71
N SER A 137 -30.01 -6.21 12.75
CA SER A 137 -30.80 -7.22 12.06
C SER A 137 -31.18 -6.77 10.65
N SER A 138 -30.53 -7.33 9.64
CA SER A 138 -30.99 -7.27 8.24
C SER A 138 -30.55 -8.48 7.43
N LEU A 139 -31.54 -9.27 7.01
CA LEU A 139 -31.34 -10.43 6.13
C LEU A 139 -30.81 -10.05 4.74
N VAL A 140 -31.07 -8.81 4.29
CA VAL A 140 -30.66 -8.35 2.96
C VAL A 140 -29.23 -7.79 2.97
N PHE A 141 -28.84 -7.07 4.04
CA PHE A 141 -27.53 -6.42 4.10
C PHE A 141 -26.42 -7.29 4.70
N ALA A 142 -26.77 -8.31 5.50
CA ALA A 142 -25.78 -9.23 6.07
C ALA A 142 -24.86 -9.87 4.99
N PRO A 143 -25.38 -10.58 3.96
CA PRO A 143 -24.53 -11.22 2.95
C PRO A 143 -23.73 -10.21 2.10
N ILE A 144 -24.28 -9.02 1.88
CA ILE A 144 -23.61 -7.93 1.16
C ILE A 144 -22.40 -7.42 1.96
N SER A 145 -22.58 -7.20 3.26
CA SER A 145 -21.53 -6.71 4.15
C SER A 145 -20.40 -7.73 4.32
N GLU A 146 -20.74 -9.01 4.41
CA GLU A 146 -19.78 -10.11 4.46
C GLU A 146 -18.97 -10.18 3.16
N ALA A 147 -19.64 -10.16 2.01
CA ALA A 147 -18.97 -10.18 0.71
C ALA A 147 -18.02 -8.98 0.53
N LEU A 148 -18.44 -7.79 0.95
CA LEU A 148 -17.59 -6.58 0.97
C LEU A 148 -16.33 -6.78 1.83
N ALA A 149 -16.49 -7.34 3.04
CA ALA A 149 -15.37 -7.63 3.95
C ALA A 149 -14.42 -8.70 3.39
N LEU A 150 -14.95 -9.75 2.76
CA LEU A 150 -14.14 -10.78 2.09
C LEU A 150 -13.34 -10.19 0.92
N GLY A 151 -13.97 -9.34 0.12
CA GLY A 151 -13.28 -8.62 -0.96
C GLY A 151 -12.14 -7.75 -0.44
N ALA A 152 -12.40 -6.99 0.63
CA ALA A 152 -11.41 -6.14 1.29
C ALA A 152 -10.26 -6.93 1.97
N SER A 153 -10.53 -8.17 2.40
CA SER A 153 -9.55 -9.02 3.07
C SER A 153 -8.35 -9.37 2.19
N ILE A 154 -8.56 -9.59 0.88
CA ILE A 154 -7.49 -10.00 -0.04
C ILE A 154 -6.34 -8.97 -0.10
N PRO A 155 -6.55 -7.70 -0.51
CA PRO A 155 -5.49 -6.70 -0.49
C PRO A 155 -4.95 -6.46 0.92
N THR A 156 -5.78 -6.61 1.94
CA THR A 156 -5.37 -6.41 3.35
C THR A 156 -4.37 -7.46 3.80
N LEU A 157 -4.57 -8.73 3.47
CA LEU A 157 -3.62 -9.80 3.75
C LEU A 157 -2.29 -9.58 3.01
N ILE A 158 -2.34 -9.08 1.77
CA ILE A 158 -1.13 -8.74 1.00
C ILE A 158 -0.35 -7.60 1.67
N VAL A 159 -1.04 -6.50 2.02
CA VAL A 159 -0.43 -5.37 2.74
C VAL A 159 0.19 -5.84 4.04
N TRP A 160 -0.53 -6.67 4.81
CA TRP A 160 -0.03 -7.18 6.08
C TRP A 160 1.19 -8.07 5.92
N GLY A 161 1.18 -9.00 4.95
CA GLY A 161 2.33 -9.84 4.66
C GLY A 161 3.58 -9.05 4.27
N LEU A 162 3.43 -8.05 3.40
CA LEU A 162 4.54 -7.18 3.00
C LEU A 162 5.03 -6.29 4.15
N GLN A 163 4.13 -5.80 5.01
CA GLN A 163 4.50 -5.08 6.21
C GLN A 163 5.35 -5.95 7.15
N LEU A 164 4.97 -7.21 7.36
CA LEU A 164 5.75 -8.14 8.19
C LEU A 164 7.12 -8.44 7.57
N LEU A 165 7.17 -8.71 6.26
CA LEU A 165 8.42 -8.97 5.54
C LEU A 165 9.38 -7.78 5.58
N SER A 166 8.87 -6.57 5.30
CA SER A 166 9.68 -5.36 5.35
C SER A 166 10.19 -5.07 6.76
N GLY A 167 9.35 -5.25 7.79
CA GLY A 167 9.77 -5.11 9.18
C GLY A 167 10.84 -6.12 9.60
N TYR A 168 10.72 -7.37 9.15
CA TYR A 168 11.70 -8.42 9.40
C TYR A 168 13.07 -8.09 8.80
N TYR A 169 13.13 -7.86 7.48
CA TYR A 169 14.39 -7.55 6.80
C TYR A 169 15.00 -6.24 7.30
N LEU A 170 14.18 -5.23 7.59
CA LEU A 170 14.69 -3.97 8.15
C LEU A 170 15.35 -4.19 9.51
N SER A 171 14.74 -5.00 10.38
CA SER A 171 15.32 -5.34 11.69
C SER A 171 16.66 -6.06 11.55
N GLU A 172 16.73 -7.05 10.67
CA GLU A 172 17.97 -7.79 10.41
C GLU A 172 19.07 -6.90 9.80
N ALA A 173 18.71 -6.01 8.88
CA ALA A 173 19.60 -5.01 8.30
C ALA A 173 20.19 -4.07 9.35
N ILE A 174 19.38 -3.61 10.31
CA ILE A 174 19.83 -2.77 11.44
C ILE A 174 20.79 -3.54 12.34
N VAL A 175 20.45 -4.78 12.70
CA VAL A 175 21.32 -5.62 13.55
C VAL A 175 22.66 -5.87 12.89
N LYS A 176 22.69 -6.15 11.58
CA LYS A 176 23.92 -6.33 10.82
C LYS A 176 24.79 -5.07 10.84
N ALA A 177 24.20 -3.90 10.55
CA ALA A 177 24.92 -2.64 10.55
C ALA A 177 25.55 -2.32 11.93
N VAL A 178 24.83 -2.59 13.03
CA VAL A 178 25.36 -2.38 14.39
C VAL A 178 26.53 -3.33 14.71
N LYS A 179 26.49 -4.58 14.22
CA LYS A 179 27.60 -5.52 14.40
C LYS A 179 28.85 -5.06 13.66
N GLU A 180 28.71 -4.68 12.40
CA GLU A 180 29.83 -4.20 11.57
C GLU A 180 30.52 -2.97 12.20
N GLU A 181 29.75 -1.99 12.70
CA GLU A 181 30.31 -0.83 13.42
C GLU A 181 31.04 -1.19 14.73
N THR A 182 30.60 -2.26 15.40
CA THR A 182 31.20 -2.71 16.66
C THR A 182 32.52 -3.45 16.39
N GLU A 183 32.56 -4.28 15.37
CA GLU A 183 33.76 -5.02 14.95
C GLU A 183 34.87 -4.07 14.47
N GLU A 184 34.54 -3.04 13.68
CA GLU A 184 35.51 -2.01 13.25
C GLU A 184 36.11 -1.23 14.44
N LYS A 185 35.29 -0.86 15.42
CA LYS A 185 35.77 -0.12 16.61
C LYS A 185 36.68 -0.96 17.50
N THR A 186 36.49 -2.28 17.53
CA THR A 186 37.29 -3.20 18.34
C THR A 186 38.63 -3.47 17.67
N SER A 187 38.64 -3.66 16.35
CA SER A 187 39.86 -3.78 15.53
C SER A 187 40.75 -2.54 15.59
N SER A 188 40.19 -1.32 15.60
CA SER A 188 41.00 -0.09 15.67
C SER A 188 41.63 0.19 17.04
N LYS A 189 41.19 -0.50 18.10
CA LYS A 189 41.77 -0.37 19.45
C LYS A 189 42.92 -1.35 19.70
N GLU A 190 43.06 -2.37 18.87
CA GLU A 190 44.11 -3.39 18.96
C GLU A 190 45.28 -3.14 18.01
N ALA A 191 45.19 -2.13 17.14
CA ALA A 191 46.26 -1.63 16.26
C ALA A 191 46.92 -0.36 16.83
#